data_AF-A0A2H6KGZ8-F1
#
_entry.id   AF-A0A2H6KGZ8-F1
#
_cell.length_a   1.000
_cell.length_b   1.000
_cell.length_c   1.000
_cell.angle_alpha   90.00
_cell.angle_beta   90.00
_cell.angle_gamma   90.00
#
_symmetry.space_group_name_H-M   'P 1'
#
loop_
_entity.id
_entity.type
_entity.pdbx_description
1 polymer ?
#
loop_
_entity_poly.entity_id
_entity_poly.type
_entity_poly.pdbx_seq_one_letter_code
_entity_poly.pdbx_strand_id
1 'polypeptide(L)'
;MGFNGYVMGAVRTDAKGASGSPLARRIAFYADDLHCYKNLEAMRTQYDIAEKVYNDLSAISSRLAESNASPEVKEAKQRECDEHMKRVDRMLRDLREYAHLKNMLNKYRIIMDEFRTQNPNVQRLSELADGISNLEDKLKGNKELAENMMTSDVLKYYSRNIRLAEEFVRRHKVAVPPKSKQPATLTLNGNTPSPEATSQQEYTAVKTPPSGLMAEQTDQSIASNLRDTMNDKNSSGYLAMGIRVIQTMTALSMIAVL
;
A
#
# COMPACT_ATOMS: atom_id res chain seq x y z
N MET A 1 -0.16 17.80 56.52
CA MET A 1 -0.67 17.31 55.22
C MET A 1 0.49 17.38 54.22
N GLY A 2 1.13 16.24 53.94
CA GLY A 2 2.30 16.18 53.06
C GLY A 2 1.88 15.81 51.64
N PHE A 3 2.24 16.65 50.66
CA PHE A 3 2.11 16.34 49.24
C PHE A 3 3.29 15.45 48.82
N ASN A 4 3.03 14.18 48.53
CA ASN A 4 3.96 13.31 47.82
C ASN A 4 3.99 13.74 46.35
N GLY A 5 4.96 14.58 45.99
CA GLY A 5 5.24 14.95 44.60
C GLY A 5 5.78 13.73 43.84
N TYR A 6 4.94 13.18 42.96
CA TYR A 6 5.40 12.28 41.90
C TYR A 6 6.21 13.09 40.90
N VAL A 7 7.53 13.14 41.10
CA VAL A 7 8.49 13.61 40.11
C VAL A 7 8.56 12.51 39.04
N MET A 8 7.90 12.70 37.89
CA MET A 8 8.24 11.97 36.67
C MET A 8 9.67 12.37 36.29
N GLY A 9 10.64 11.58 36.73
CA GLY A 9 12.03 11.74 36.36
C GLY A 9 12.18 11.68 34.85
N ALA A 10 12.86 12.68 34.29
CA ALA A 10 13.39 12.62 32.94
C ALA A 10 14.16 11.30 32.77
N VAL A 11 13.83 10.54 31.71
CA VAL A 11 14.53 9.31 31.36
C VAL A 11 16.00 9.67 31.12
N ARG A 12 16.87 9.30 32.06
CA ARG A 12 18.31 9.36 31.87
C ARG A 12 18.70 8.32 30.83
N THR A 13 19.16 8.80 29.68
CA THR A 13 19.84 8.00 28.66
C THR A 13 21.27 7.71 29.12
N ASP A 14 21.42 6.91 30.15
CA ASP A 14 22.72 6.36 30.54
C ASP A 14 22.80 4.96 29.93
N ALA A 15 23.33 4.92 28.71
CA ALA A 15 23.61 3.70 27.98
C ALA A 15 24.67 2.89 28.73
N LYS A 16 24.26 1.77 29.34
CA LYS A 16 25.17 0.66 29.63
C LYS A 16 24.43 -0.67 29.55
N GLY A 17 24.98 -1.56 28.73
CA GLY A 17 24.36 -2.76 28.22
C GLY A 17 23.77 -3.66 29.30
N ALA A 18 22.45 -3.79 29.26
CA ALA A 18 21.76 -5.01 29.62
C ALA A 18 21.27 -5.62 28.31
N SER A 19 21.56 -6.89 28.07
CA SER A 19 20.97 -7.70 27.00
C SER A 19 19.47 -7.91 27.28
N GLY A 20 18.72 -6.82 27.29
CA GLY A 20 17.27 -6.84 27.39
C GLY A 20 16.73 -7.41 26.10
N SER A 21 15.70 -8.26 26.21
CA SER A 21 14.79 -8.54 25.10
C SER A 21 14.58 -7.26 24.30
N PRO A 22 14.62 -7.26 22.95
CA PRO A 22 14.46 -6.06 22.16
C PRO A 22 13.24 -5.32 22.70
N LEU A 23 13.49 -4.23 23.43
CA LEU A 23 12.49 -3.49 24.17
C LEU A 23 11.38 -3.26 23.15
N ALA A 24 10.22 -3.89 23.36
CA ALA A 24 9.13 -3.88 22.38
C ALA A 24 8.99 -2.44 21.92
N ARG A 25 9.40 -2.16 20.67
CA ARG A 25 9.57 -0.78 20.19
C ARG A 25 8.24 -0.09 20.38
N ARG A 26 8.18 0.77 21.39
CA ARG A 26 6.97 1.46 21.83
C ARG A 26 6.54 2.44 20.75
N ILE A 27 5.28 2.87 20.79
CA ILE A 27 4.74 3.83 19.81
C ILE A 27 5.58 5.12 19.69
N ALA A 28 6.18 5.57 20.79
CA ALA A 28 7.09 6.71 20.82
C ALA A 28 8.24 6.58 19.81
N PHE A 29 8.82 5.38 19.67
CA PHE A 29 9.94 5.11 18.78
C PHE A 29 9.59 5.45 17.33
N TYR A 30 8.42 5.03 16.85
CA TYR A 30 7.97 5.30 15.49
C TYR A 30 7.41 6.71 15.33
N ALA A 31 6.71 7.20 16.35
CA ALA A 31 6.08 8.51 16.32
C ALA A 31 7.10 9.64 16.31
N ASP A 32 8.25 9.51 16.97
CA ASP A 32 9.27 10.57 16.99
C ASP A 32 10.29 10.43 15.85
N ASP A 33 10.25 9.33 15.09
CA ASP A 33 11.14 9.12 13.95
C ASP A 33 10.67 9.92 12.71
N LEU A 34 11.51 10.86 12.27
CA LEU A 34 11.23 11.73 11.13
C LEU A 34 11.18 10.95 9.81
N HIS A 35 11.97 9.89 9.66
CA HIS A 35 12.01 9.10 8.43
C HIS A 35 10.72 8.29 8.28
N CYS A 36 10.30 7.60 9.34
CA CYS A 36 9.03 6.90 9.43
C CYS A 36 7.86 7.82 9.05
N TYR A 37 7.81 9.02 9.64
CA TYR A 37 6.75 9.99 9.36
C TYR A 37 6.74 10.45 7.90
N LYS A 38 7.91 10.76 7.33
CA LYS A 38 8.03 11.15 5.90
C LYS A 38 7.58 10.02 4.97
N ASN A 39 7.93 8.78 5.27
CA ASN A 39 7.50 7.63 4.49
C ASN A 39 5.99 7.42 4.56
N LEU A 40 5.39 7.55 5.74
CA LEU A 40 3.93 7.49 5.92
C LEU A 40 3.21 8.62 5.17
N GLU A 41 3.81 9.81 5.10
CA GLU A 41 3.30 10.91 4.29
C GLU A 41 3.37 10.62 2.79
N ALA A 42 4.50 10.10 2.32
CA ALA A 42 4.63 9.67 0.93
C ALA A 42 3.66 8.54 0.57
N MET A 43 3.40 7.58 1.47
CA MET A 43 2.40 6.52 1.27
C MET A 43 1.00 7.08 1.08
N ARG A 44 0.61 8.13 1.82
CA ARG A 44 -0.66 8.81 1.59
C ARG A 44 -0.74 9.39 0.17
N THR A 45 0.32 10.05 -0.28
CA THR A 45 0.38 10.56 -1.66
C THR A 45 0.26 9.42 -2.67
N GLN A 46 0.89 8.27 -2.43
CA GLN A 46 0.74 7.09 -3.29
C GLN A 46 -0.69 6.54 -3.29
N TYR A 47 -1.42 6.60 -2.17
CA TYR A 47 -2.84 6.21 -2.11
C TYR A 47 -3.67 7.06 -3.07
N ASP A 48 -3.53 8.38 -2.99
CA ASP A 48 -4.29 9.33 -3.83
C ASP A 48 -3.99 9.11 -5.32
N ILE A 49 -2.73 8.88 -5.68
CA ILE A 49 -2.33 8.56 -7.06
C ILE A 49 -2.92 7.21 -7.50
N ALA A 50 -2.80 6.17 -6.68
CA ALA A 50 -3.32 4.85 -6.98
C ALA A 50 -4.84 4.85 -7.21
N GLU A 51 -5.59 5.63 -6.42
CA GLU A 51 -7.05 5.75 -6.55
C GLU A 51 -7.42 6.41 -7.89
N LYS A 52 -6.71 7.48 -8.26
CA LYS A 52 -6.87 8.12 -9.57
C LYS A 52 -6.55 7.17 -10.72
N VAL A 53 -5.47 6.42 -10.62
CA VAL A 53 -5.06 5.43 -11.63
C VAL A 53 -6.10 4.32 -11.76
N TYR A 54 -6.64 3.84 -10.65
CA TYR A 54 -7.69 2.83 -10.65
C TYR A 54 -8.95 3.32 -11.37
N ASN A 55 -9.39 4.55 -11.10
CA ASN A 55 -10.52 5.17 -11.78
C ASN A 55 -10.27 5.32 -13.29
N ASP A 56 -9.06 5.76 -13.67
CA ASP A 56 -8.67 5.84 -15.08
C ASP A 56 -8.67 4.47 -15.78
N LEU A 57 -8.17 3.42 -15.11
CA LEU A 57 -8.20 2.05 -15.61
C LEU A 57 -9.64 1.56 -15.79
N SER A 58 -10.52 1.80 -14.80
CA SER A 58 -11.93 1.46 -14.91
C SER A 58 -12.60 2.14 -16.12
N ALA A 59 -12.28 3.42 -16.37
CA ALA A 59 -12.79 4.14 -17.54
C ALA A 59 -12.22 3.60 -18.88
N ILE A 60 -10.98 3.09 -18.88
CA ILE A 60 -10.40 2.40 -20.04
C ILE A 60 -11.12 1.08 -20.29
N SER A 61 -11.31 0.27 -19.25
CA SER A 61 -12.04 -0.99 -19.31
C SER A 61 -13.42 -0.82 -19.96
N SER A 62 -14.22 0.16 -19.50
CA SER A 62 -15.54 0.43 -20.11
C SER A 62 -15.45 0.76 -21.60
N ARG A 63 -14.46 1.57 -22.01
CA ARG A 63 -14.27 1.94 -23.42
C ARG A 63 -13.73 0.79 -24.29
N LEU A 64 -12.98 -0.15 -23.73
CA LEU A 64 -12.50 -1.32 -24.46
C LEU A 64 -13.65 -2.23 -24.86
N ALA A 65 -14.66 -2.38 -24.00
CA ALA A 65 -15.89 -3.13 -24.31
C ALA A 65 -16.59 -2.55 -25.56
N GLU A 66 -16.68 -1.23 -25.64
CA GLU A 66 -17.33 -0.47 -26.73
C GLU A 66 -16.48 -0.32 -28.00
N SER A 67 -15.21 -0.75 -27.99
CA SER A 67 -14.30 -0.57 -29.13
C SER A 67 -14.81 -1.27 -30.41
N ASN A 68 -14.38 -0.85 -31.60
CA ASN A 68 -14.63 -1.58 -32.86
C ASN A 68 -13.48 -2.52 -33.24
N ALA A 69 -12.51 -2.73 -32.35
CA ALA A 69 -11.41 -3.68 -32.57
C ALA A 69 -11.92 -5.13 -32.71
N SER A 70 -11.10 -6.01 -33.31
CA SER A 70 -11.42 -7.44 -33.37
C SER A 70 -11.59 -8.02 -31.95
N PRO A 71 -12.42 -9.08 -31.79
CA PRO A 71 -12.65 -9.69 -30.48
C PRO A 71 -11.35 -10.08 -29.75
N GLU A 72 -10.40 -10.69 -30.46
CA GLU A 72 -9.11 -11.10 -29.90
C GLU A 72 -8.29 -9.92 -29.34
N VAL A 73 -8.26 -8.79 -30.07
CA VAL A 73 -7.55 -7.58 -29.63
C VAL A 73 -8.25 -6.95 -28.43
N LYS A 74 -9.59 -6.96 -28.39
CA LYS A 74 -10.35 -6.49 -27.23
C LYS A 74 -10.05 -7.32 -26.00
N GLU A 75 -10.14 -8.64 -26.11
CA GLU A 75 -9.92 -9.56 -25.00
C GLU A 75 -8.50 -9.45 -24.43
N ALA A 76 -7.48 -9.36 -25.30
CA ALA A 76 -6.10 -9.19 -24.87
C ALA A 76 -5.89 -7.88 -24.07
N LYS A 77 -6.42 -6.75 -24.58
CA LYS A 77 -6.32 -5.44 -23.89
C LYS A 77 -7.15 -5.39 -22.61
N GLN A 78 -8.33 -6.01 -22.61
CA GLN A 78 -9.18 -6.10 -21.43
C GLN A 78 -8.45 -6.88 -20.33
N ARG A 79 -7.83 -8.01 -20.68
CA ARG A 79 -7.04 -8.81 -19.73
C ARG A 79 -5.87 -8.01 -19.15
N GLU A 80 -5.10 -7.29 -19.97
CA GLU A 80 -4.01 -6.42 -19.49
C GLU A 80 -4.55 -5.33 -18.54
N CYS A 81 -5.70 -4.72 -18.87
CA CYS A 81 -6.35 -3.72 -18.03
C CYS A 81 -6.79 -4.31 -16.68
N ASP A 82 -7.45 -5.47 -16.68
CA ASP A 82 -7.92 -6.17 -15.50
C ASP A 82 -6.75 -6.57 -14.57
N GLU A 83 -5.62 -6.99 -15.13
CA GLU A 83 -4.41 -7.30 -14.36
C GLU A 83 -3.85 -6.06 -13.65
N HIS A 84 -3.79 -4.92 -14.33
CA HIS A 84 -3.41 -3.65 -13.71
C HIS A 84 -4.39 -3.22 -12.63
N MET A 85 -5.71 -3.34 -12.88
CA MET A 85 -6.74 -3.01 -11.88
C MET A 85 -6.60 -3.87 -10.62
N LYS A 86 -6.48 -5.19 -10.77
CA LYS A 86 -6.27 -6.13 -9.64
C LYS A 86 -5.00 -5.79 -8.85
N ARG A 87 -3.92 -5.40 -9.53
CA ARG A 87 -2.67 -4.99 -8.88
C ARG A 87 -2.87 -3.70 -8.08
N VAL A 88 -3.45 -2.67 -8.68
CA VAL A 88 -3.71 -1.37 -8.01
C VAL A 88 -4.69 -1.51 -6.86
N ASP A 89 -5.75 -2.30 -7.01
CA ASP A 89 -6.74 -2.58 -5.96
C ASP A 89 -6.10 -3.25 -4.73
N ARG A 90 -5.19 -4.21 -4.92
CA ARG A 90 -4.39 -4.77 -3.81
C ARG A 90 -3.56 -3.70 -3.10
N MET A 91 -2.88 -2.84 -3.86
CA MET A 91 -2.07 -1.76 -3.29
C MET A 91 -2.94 -0.76 -2.51
N LEU A 92 -4.12 -0.41 -3.01
CA LEU A 92 -5.05 0.50 -2.32
C LEU A 92 -5.46 -0.02 -0.95
N ARG A 93 -5.71 -1.34 -0.81
CA ARG A 93 -5.98 -1.95 0.49
C ARG A 93 -4.81 -1.76 1.46
N ASP A 94 -3.60 -2.07 1.03
CA ASP A 94 -2.43 -1.96 1.90
C ASP A 94 -2.11 -0.51 2.26
N LEU A 95 -2.23 0.42 1.29
CA LEU A 95 -2.01 1.85 1.50
C LEU A 95 -3.01 2.46 2.52
N ARG A 96 -4.23 1.93 2.63
CA ARG A 96 -5.18 2.32 3.69
C ARG A 96 -4.69 1.93 5.08
N GLU A 97 -4.05 0.78 5.23
CA GLU A 97 -3.47 0.37 6.51
C GLU A 97 -2.34 1.31 6.94
N TYR A 98 -1.50 1.77 5.99
CA TYR A 98 -0.49 2.79 6.28
C TYR A 98 -1.12 4.14 6.66
N ALA A 99 -2.25 4.53 6.06
CA ALA A 99 -2.98 5.72 6.48
C ALA A 99 -3.54 5.58 7.92
N HIS A 100 -4.04 4.38 8.28
CA HIS A 100 -4.46 4.08 9.65
C HIS A 100 -3.30 4.19 10.64
N LEU A 101 -2.14 3.63 10.30
CA LEU A 101 -0.92 3.74 11.09
C LEU A 101 -0.49 5.20 11.28
N LYS A 102 -0.48 6.04 10.23
CA LYS A 102 -0.18 7.47 10.34
C LYS A 102 -1.12 8.16 11.33
N ASN A 103 -2.41 7.86 11.28
CA ASN A 103 -3.39 8.43 12.21
C ASN A 103 -3.12 8.01 13.66
N MET A 104 -2.75 6.75 13.90
CA MET A 104 -2.37 6.26 15.23
C MET A 104 -1.15 7.01 15.78
N LEU A 105 -0.09 7.18 14.99
CA LEU A 105 1.10 7.93 15.41
C LEU A 105 0.81 9.41 15.66
N ASN A 106 -0.05 10.03 14.84
CA ASN A 106 -0.48 11.41 15.05
C ASN A 106 -1.27 11.58 16.34
N LYS A 107 -2.18 10.64 16.66
CA LYS A 107 -2.92 10.66 17.94
C LYS A 107 -1.97 10.57 19.13
N TYR A 108 -0.95 9.72 19.05
CA TYR A 108 0.07 9.66 20.09
C TYR A 108 0.79 11.01 20.27
N ARG A 109 1.23 11.65 19.18
CA ARG A 109 1.88 12.97 19.25
C ARG A 109 0.97 14.02 19.90
N ILE A 110 -0.31 14.07 19.53
CA ILE A 110 -1.29 14.99 20.12
C ILE A 110 -1.41 14.76 21.63
N ILE A 111 -1.53 13.51 22.08
CA ILE A 111 -1.59 13.17 23.51
C ILE A 111 -0.30 13.61 24.23
N MET A 112 0.86 13.37 23.63
CA MET A 112 2.14 13.77 24.21
C MET A 112 2.32 15.28 24.29
N ASP A 113 1.83 16.03 23.30
CA ASP A 113 1.83 17.49 23.33
C ASP A 113 0.92 18.01 24.44
N GLU A 114 -0.24 17.37 24.65
CA GLU A 114 -1.16 17.72 25.74
C GLU A 114 -0.53 17.49 27.12
N PHE A 115 0.14 16.35 27.33
CA PHE A 115 0.91 16.09 28.56
C PHE A 115 1.94 17.19 28.86
N ARG A 116 2.58 17.73 27.82
CA ARG A 116 3.67 18.73 27.96
C ARG A 116 3.16 20.15 28.16
N THR A 117 2.02 20.50 27.58
CA THR A 117 1.61 21.90 27.44
C THR A 117 0.46 22.33 28.35
N GLN A 118 -0.37 21.40 28.84
CA GLN A 118 -1.68 21.78 29.41
C GLN A 118 -1.82 21.64 30.94
N ASN A 119 -0.78 21.24 31.68
CA ASN A 119 -0.88 20.94 33.12
C ASN A 119 -2.19 20.20 33.46
N PRO A 120 -2.47 19.05 32.80
CA PRO A 120 -3.75 18.38 32.92
C PRO A 120 -4.05 18.00 34.37
N ASN A 121 -5.33 18.09 34.75
CA ASN A 121 -5.79 17.62 36.06
C ASN A 121 -5.67 16.08 36.16
N VAL A 122 -5.85 15.54 37.37
CA VAL A 122 -5.68 14.09 37.64
C VAL A 122 -6.57 13.22 36.77
N GLN A 123 -7.82 13.59 36.58
CA GLN A 123 -8.75 12.83 35.73
C GLN A 123 -8.24 12.80 34.28
N ARG A 124 -7.85 13.96 33.76
CA ARG A 124 -7.37 14.09 32.38
C ARG A 124 -6.06 13.33 32.17
N LEU A 125 -5.15 13.36 33.15
CA LEU A 125 -3.92 12.55 33.13
C LEU A 125 -4.22 11.06 32.98
N SER A 126 -5.23 10.55 33.70
CA SER A 126 -5.68 9.15 33.58
C SER A 126 -6.18 8.84 32.17
N GLU A 127 -7.06 9.70 31.61
CA GLU A 127 -7.60 9.51 30.26
C GLU A 127 -6.50 9.49 29.19
N LEU A 128 -5.52 10.39 29.30
CA LEU A 128 -4.38 10.45 28.37
C LEU A 128 -3.49 9.21 28.50
N ALA A 129 -3.25 8.70 29.72
CA ALA A 129 -2.49 7.48 29.96
C ALA A 129 -3.19 6.23 29.40
N ASP A 130 -4.51 6.14 29.57
CA ASP A 130 -5.34 5.09 28.95
C ASP A 130 -5.30 5.20 27.42
N GLY A 131 -5.35 6.42 26.89
CA GLY A 131 -5.19 6.72 25.48
C GLY A 131 -3.88 6.17 24.90
N ILE A 132 -2.74 6.44 25.57
CA ILE A 132 -1.44 5.89 25.17
C ILE A 132 -1.46 4.37 25.21
N SER A 133 -1.94 3.77 26.30
CA SER A 133 -1.97 2.31 26.46
C SER A 133 -2.78 1.63 25.35
N ASN A 134 -3.94 2.20 25.01
CA ASN A 134 -4.77 1.71 23.89
C ASN A 134 -4.07 1.83 22.52
N LEU A 135 -3.28 2.89 22.30
CA LEU A 135 -2.52 3.04 21.06
C LEU A 135 -1.35 2.05 20.98
N GLU A 136 -0.67 1.78 22.09
CA GLU A 136 0.40 0.78 22.19
C GLU A 136 -0.14 -0.63 21.86
N ASP A 137 -1.31 -0.99 22.37
CA ASP A 137 -1.94 -2.27 22.07
C ASP A 137 -2.33 -2.39 20.59
N LYS A 138 -2.87 -1.33 19.99
CA LYS A 138 -3.15 -1.29 18.54
C LYS A 138 -1.89 -1.40 17.70
N LEU A 139 -0.78 -0.78 18.15
CA LEU A 139 0.49 -0.86 17.46
C LEU A 139 1.05 -2.28 17.43
N LYS A 140 0.81 -3.12 18.45
CA LYS A 140 1.25 -4.53 18.44
C LYS A 140 0.75 -5.28 17.19
N GLY A 141 -0.51 -5.05 16.80
CA GLY A 141 -1.09 -5.63 15.58
C GLY A 141 -0.63 -4.98 14.28
N ASN A 142 0.03 -3.82 14.36
CA ASN A 142 0.49 -3.03 13.20
C ASN A 142 2.02 -2.85 13.20
N LYS A 143 2.74 -3.66 13.98
CA LYS A 143 4.17 -3.47 14.23
C LYS A 143 4.99 -3.62 12.95
N GLU A 144 4.67 -4.63 12.15
CA GLU A 144 5.35 -4.87 10.87
C GLU A 144 5.16 -3.70 9.91
N LEU A 145 3.96 -3.11 9.83
CA LEU A 145 3.71 -1.91 9.02
C LEU A 145 4.56 -0.74 9.50
N ALA A 146 4.71 -0.55 10.81
CA ALA A 146 5.56 0.50 11.36
C ALA A 146 7.05 0.25 11.08
N GLU A 147 7.52 -0.98 11.19
CA GLU A 147 8.90 -1.37 10.86
C GLU A 147 9.19 -1.16 9.37
N ASN A 148 8.25 -1.49 8.48
CA ASN A 148 8.37 -1.25 7.04
C ASN A 148 8.56 0.22 6.70
N MET A 149 7.96 1.13 7.48
CA MET A 149 8.10 2.58 7.27
C MET A 149 9.44 3.13 7.75
N MET A 150 10.24 2.34 8.46
CA MET A 150 11.61 2.73 8.81
C MET A 150 12.57 2.63 7.61
N THR A 151 12.11 2.09 6.48
CA THR A 151 12.89 2.00 5.25
C THR A 151 12.10 2.54 4.05
N SER A 152 12.81 2.87 2.97
CA SER A 152 12.16 3.36 1.74
C SER A 152 11.66 2.25 0.80
N ASP A 153 11.93 0.98 1.10
CA ASP A 153 11.83 -0.08 0.10
C ASP A 153 10.39 -0.41 -0.26
N VAL A 154 9.51 -0.42 0.73
CA VAL A 154 8.07 -0.59 0.50
C VAL A 154 7.50 0.59 -0.31
N LEU A 155 7.95 1.81 -0.04
CA LEU A 155 7.52 3.00 -0.80
C LEU A 155 7.96 2.91 -2.27
N LYS A 156 9.21 2.48 -2.52
CA LYS A 156 9.73 2.26 -3.88
C LYS A 156 8.94 1.18 -4.61
N TYR A 157 8.59 0.09 -3.93
CA TYR A 157 7.76 -0.97 -4.49
C TYR A 157 6.40 -0.45 -4.96
N TYR A 158 5.66 0.28 -4.11
CA TYR A 158 4.36 0.83 -4.52
C TYR A 158 4.51 1.86 -5.65
N SER A 159 5.48 2.77 -5.55
CA SER A 159 5.73 3.80 -6.57
C SER A 159 6.01 3.18 -7.95
N ARG A 160 6.83 2.12 -8.01
CA ARG A 160 7.13 1.41 -9.26
C ARG A 160 5.87 0.80 -9.87
N ASN A 161 5.06 0.11 -9.05
CA ASN A 161 3.88 -0.59 -9.54
C ASN A 161 2.75 0.37 -9.97
N ILE A 162 2.57 1.48 -9.26
CA ILE A 162 1.64 2.55 -9.64
C ILE A 162 2.08 3.15 -10.98
N ARG A 163 3.36 3.47 -11.15
CA ARG A 163 3.91 4.02 -12.39
C ARG A 163 3.68 3.10 -13.61
N LEU A 164 3.84 1.78 -13.45
CA LEU A 164 3.53 0.83 -14.53
C LEU A 164 2.06 0.90 -14.98
N ALA A 165 1.14 1.04 -14.03
CA ALA A 165 -0.28 1.23 -14.34
C ALA A 165 -0.56 2.61 -14.97
N GLU A 166 0.10 3.68 -14.52
CA GLU A 166 0.03 5.01 -15.15
C GLU A 166 0.50 4.98 -16.60
N GLU A 167 1.57 4.26 -16.90
CA GLU A 167 2.09 4.10 -18.26
C GLU A 167 1.09 3.37 -19.16
N PHE A 168 0.42 2.34 -18.65
CA PHE A 168 -0.70 1.69 -19.35
C PHE A 168 -1.84 2.68 -19.62
N VAL A 169 -2.25 3.46 -18.61
CA VAL A 169 -3.30 4.49 -18.74
C VAL A 169 -2.93 5.52 -19.80
N ARG A 170 -1.68 6.02 -19.79
CA ARG A 170 -1.18 7.01 -20.74
C ARG A 170 -1.21 6.50 -22.18
N ARG A 171 -0.78 5.25 -22.43
CA ARG A 171 -0.83 4.62 -23.75
C ARG A 171 -2.27 4.58 -24.31
N HIS A 172 -3.25 4.34 -23.45
CA HIS A 172 -4.67 4.26 -23.83
C HIS A 172 -5.39 5.61 -23.90
N LYS A 173 -4.89 6.65 -23.25
CA LYS A 173 -5.42 8.03 -23.39
C LYS A 173 -5.02 8.70 -24.70
N VAL A 174 -3.81 8.42 -25.20
CA VAL A 174 -3.26 9.07 -26.42
C VAL A 174 -3.80 8.46 -27.71
N ALA A 175 -4.34 7.24 -27.66
CA ALA A 175 -4.92 6.56 -28.83
C ALA A 175 -6.28 7.17 -29.22
N VAL A 176 -6.27 8.37 -29.79
CA VAL A 176 -7.34 8.84 -30.66
C VAL A 176 -7.30 7.96 -31.91
N PRO A 177 -8.42 7.31 -32.32
CA PRO A 177 -8.43 6.54 -33.55
C PRO A 177 -7.95 7.43 -34.69
N PRO A 178 -7.00 6.98 -35.55
CA PRO A 178 -6.80 7.67 -36.81
C PRO A 178 -8.17 7.72 -37.47
N LYS A 179 -8.68 8.94 -37.75
CA LYS A 179 -9.94 9.13 -38.47
C LYS A 179 -9.91 8.17 -39.64
N SER A 180 -10.75 7.14 -39.56
CA SER A 180 -10.98 6.19 -40.63
C SER A 180 -11.12 7.04 -41.88
N LYS A 181 -10.14 6.94 -42.79
CA LYS A 181 -10.30 7.48 -44.14
C LYS A 181 -11.56 6.80 -44.63
N GLN A 182 -12.64 7.58 -44.68
CA GLN A 182 -13.87 7.20 -45.36
C GLN A 182 -13.42 6.57 -46.68
N PRO A 183 -13.81 5.33 -47.00
CA PRO A 183 -13.56 4.80 -48.32
C PRO A 183 -14.19 5.82 -49.26
N ALA A 184 -13.36 6.50 -50.04
CA ALA A 184 -13.85 7.32 -51.12
C ALA A 184 -14.77 6.42 -51.92
N THR A 185 -16.05 6.78 -51.95
CA THR A 185 -17.06 6.12 -52.75
C THR A 185 -16.57 6.21 -54.18
N LEU A 186 -15.93 5.16 -54.68
CA LEU A 186 -15.58 5.03 -56.08
C LEU A 186 -16.89 4.83 -56.80
N THR A 187 -17.43 5.92 -57.34
CA THR A 187 -18.51 5.90 -58.33
C THR A 187 -17.96 5.17 -59.55
N LEU A 188 -18.17 3.86 -59.60
CA LEU A 188 -17.83 3.01 -60.73
C LEU A 188 -18.85 3.28 -61.85
N ASN A 189 -18.61 4.35 -62.61
CA ASN A 189 -19.26 4.49 -63.92
C ASN A 189 -18.59 3.51 -64.88
N GLY A 190 -19.31 2.44 -65.18
CA GLY A 190 -18.91 1.47 -66.19
C GLY A 190 -18.82 2.12 -67.56
N ASN A 191 -17.68 1.93 -68.21
CA ASN A 191 -17.56 1.69 -69.65
C ASN A 191 -16.19 1.02 -69.90
N THR A 192 -16.23 -0.29 -70.13
CA THR A 192 -15.19 -1.18 -70.71
C THR A 192 -14.79 -0.65 -72.12
N PRO A 193 -13.60 -0.94 -72.73
CA PRO A 193 -12.84 -2.19 -72.55
C PRO A 193 -11.29 -2.18 -72.69
N SER A 194 -10.73 -3.37 -72.41
CA SER A 194 -9.65 -4.06 -73.14
C SER A 194 -8.28 -4.18 -72.46
N PRO A 195 -7.59 -5.34 -72.56
CA PRO A 195 -6.46 -5.72 -71.71
C PRO A 195 -5.10 -5.49 -72.38
N GLU A 196 -4.06 -5.19 -71.60
CA GLU A 196 -2.69 -5.46 -72.07
C GLU A 196 -1.68 -5.70 -70.92
N ALA A 197 -1.09 -6.89 -71.01
CA ALA A 197 0.27 -7.32 -70.69
C ALA A 197 1.01 -6.83 -69.42
N THR A 198 1.33 -7.84 -68.60
CA THR A 198 2.70 -8.22 -68.19
C THR A 198 3.60 -7.17 -67.55
N SER A 199 3.90 -7.37 -66.25
CA SER A 199 5.29 -7.56 -65.80
C SER A 199 5.34 -8.17 -64.40
N GLN A 200 6.04 -9.30 -64.32
CA GLN A 200 6.52 -9.92 -63.10
C GLN A 200 7.53 -9.00 -62.42
N GLN A 201 7.49 -8.92 -61.09
CA GLN A 201 8.69 -8.68 -60.31
C GLN A 201 8.60 -9.42 -58.97
N GLU A 202 9.40 -10.49 -58.89
CA GLU A 202 9.80 -11.14 -57.65
C GLU A 202 10.48 -10.13 -56.72
N TYR A 203 10.11 -10.14 -55.44
CA TYR A 203 11.07 -9.93 -54.36
C TYR A 203 10.73 -10.81 -53.16
N THR A 204 11.57 -11.80 -52.96
CA THR A 204 11.78 -12.59 -51.75
C THR A 204 12.39 -11.69 -50.68
N ALA A 205 11.88 -11.73 -49.44
CA ALA A 205 12.71 -11.75 -48.23
C ALA A 205 11.86 -11.90 -46.96
N VAL A 206 12.00 -13.08 -46.37
CA VAL A 206 11.70 -13.43 -44.98
C VAL A 206 12.35 -12.43 -44.01
N LYS A 207 11.58 -11.90 -43.06
CA LYS A 207 12.12 -11.49 -41.76
C LYS A 207 11.14 -11.83 -40.63
N THR A 208 11.46 -12.96 -40.01
CA THR A 208 11.06 -13.44 -38.69
C THR A 208 11.12 -12.33 -37.64
N PRO A 209 10.08 -12.12 -36.81
CA PRO A 209 10.25 -11.43 -35.54
C PRO A 209 10.86 -12.41 -34.51
N PRO A 210 11.88 -11.99 -33.73
CA PRO A 210 12.46 -12.87 -32.73
C PRO A 210 11.45 -13.09 -31.60
N SER A 211 11.07 -14.35 -31.46
CA SER A 211 10.62 -14.92 -30.21
C SER A 211 11.71 -14.69 -29.16
N GLY A 212 11.36 -13.93 -28.13
CA GLY A 212 12.27 -13.52 -27.05
C GLY A 212 11.53 -13.58 -25.72
N LEU A 213 11.11 -14.79 -25.34
CA LEU A 213 10.90 -15.18 -23.95
C LEU A 213 12.26 -15.20 -23.24
N MET A 214 12.49 -14.26 -22.33
CA MET A 214 13.38 -14.37 -21.17
C MET A 214 12.70 -13.56 -20.07
N ALA A 215 12.00 -14.17 -19.12
CA ALA A 215 12.59 -14.78 -17.93
C ALA A 215 13.59 -13.84 -17.23
N GLU A 216 13.08 -13.02 -16.31
CA GLU A 216 13.83 -12.67 -15.11
C GLU A 216 12.91 -12.85 -13.90
N GLN A 217 13.09 -14.00 -13.27
CA GLN A 217 12.83 -14.20 -11.85
C GLN A 217 13.72 -13.24 -11.07
N THR A 218 13.11 -12.45 -10.18
CA THR A 218 13.50 -12.29 -8.76
C THR A 218 12.55 -11.28 -8.12
N ASP A 219 11.32 -11.71 -7.80
CA ASP A 219 10.40 -10.93 -6.95
C ASP A 219 9.92 -11.76 -5.74
N GLN A 220 10.65 -12.83 -5.41
CA GLN A 220 10.20 -13.83 -4.44
C GLN A 220 10.65 -13.57 -3.00
N SER A 221 11.42 -12.51 -2.72
CA SER A 221 11.93 -12.25 -1.35
C SER A 221 11.20 -11.14 -0.58
N ILE A 222 10.38 -10.30 -1.23
CA ILE A 222 9.62 -9.25 -0.54
C ILE A 222 8.12 -9.61 -0.47
N ALA A 223 7.61 -10.37 -1.44
CA ALA A 223 6.23 -10.82 -1.44
C ALA A 223 5.92 -11.92 -0.41
N SER A 224 6.91 -12.69 0.04
CA SER A 224 6.70 -13.84 0.95
C SER A 224 6.39 -13.46 2.39
N ASN A 225 6.58 -12.20 2.80
CA ASN A 225 6.21 -11.74 4.15
C ASN A 225 4.84 -11.05 4.19
N LEU A 226 4.24 -10.76 3.03
CA LEU A 226 2.92 -10.14 2.94
C LEU A 226 1.83 -11.22 2.76
N ARG A 227 1.30 -11.67 3.90
CA ARG A 227 0.05 -12.47 4.06
C ARG A 227 0.06 -13.88 3.46
N ASP A 228 0.49 -14.84 4.28
CA ASP A 228 -0.27 -16.07 4.48
C ASP A 228 -1.13 -15.93 5.74
N THR A 229 -2.32 -15.36 5.59
CA THR A 229 -3.42 -15.58 6.53
C THR A 229 -4.54 -16.17 5.70
N MET A 230 -4.44 -17.49 5.50
CA MET A 230 -5.48 -18.25 4.82
C MET A 230 -6.80 -18.13 5.57
N ASN A 231 -7.82 -18.04 4.73
CA ASN A 231 -9.19 -17.70 5.02
C ASN A 231 -9.95 -18.99 5.36
N ASP A 232 -10.13 -19.31 6.64
CA ASP A 232 -11.09 -20.34 7.03
C ASP A 232 -12.46 -19.71 7.24
N LYS A 233 -13.33 -20.01 6.27
CA LYS A 233 -14.76 -19.75 6.33
C LYS A 233 -15.39 -20.59 7.44
N ASN A 234 -16.31 -19.94 8.16
CA ASN A 234 -17.29 -20.47 9.12
C ASN A 234 -16.85 -20.43 10.60
N SER A 235 -17.13 -19.32 11.28
CA SER A 235 -17.72 -19.40 12.63
C SER A 235 -18.31 -18.05 13.05
N SER A 236 -19.62 -18.02 13.19
CA SER A 236 -20.36 -16.99 13.90
C SER A 236 -20.26 -17.22 15.40
N GLY A 237 -19.96 -16.16 16.16
CA GLY A 237 -20.35 -16.05 17.58
C GLY A 237 -19.24 -16.35 18.60
N TYR A 238 -19.11 -15.41 19.54
CA TYR A 238 -18.75 -15.57 20.96
C TYR A 238 -17.53 -16.42 21.38
N LEU A 239 -16.65 -15.77 22.15
CA LEU A 239 -15.87 -16.32 23.28
C LEU A 239 -15.01 -17.58 23.03
N ALA A 240 -13.69 -17.37 22.89
CA ALA A 240 -12.64 -18.30 23.32
C ALA A 240 -11.35 -17.50 23.52
N MET A 241 -11.06 -16.96 24.72
CA MET A 241 -10.45 -17.64 25.86
C MET A 241 -9.14 -18.37 25.49
N GLY A 242 -8.03 -17.63 25.51
CA GLY A 242 -6.66 -18.17 25.53
C GLY A 242 -5.96 -17.73 26.81
N ILE A 243 -6.09 -18.52 27.87
CA ILE A 243 -5.41 -18.38 29.16
C ILE A 243 -3.92 -18.74 29.01
N ARG A 244 -3.04 -17.95 29.66
CA ARG A 244 -1.79 -18.26 30.42
C ARG A 244 -0.89 -17.02 30.30
N VAL A 245 -0.42 -16.34 31.35
CA VAL A 245 0.16 -16.78 32.63
C VAL A 245 -0.10 -15.73 33.72
N ILE A 246 -0.64 -16.15 34.86
CA ILE A 246 -0.47 -15.45 36.14
C ILE A 246 0.83 -15.95 36.74
N GLN A 247 1.76 -15.05 37.07
CA GLN A 247 2.77 -15.28 38.11
C GLN A 247 3.22 -13.96 38.75
N THR A 248 2.64 -13.72 39.93
CA THR A 248 3.25 -13.22 41.18
C THR A 248 4.19 -12.00 41.16
N MET A 249 3.73 -10.91 41.79
CA MET A 249 4.50 -10.21 42.83
C MET A 249 3.57 -9.54 43.84
N THR A 250 3.34 -10.21 44.96
CA THR A 250 2.91 -9.58 46.22
C THR A 250 4.10 -9.68 47.15
N ALA A 251 4.91 -8.61 47.23
CA ALA A 251 6.01 -8.52 48.17
C ALA A 251 5.64 -7.52 49.26
N LEU A 252 5.62 -8.04 50.48
CA LEU A 252 5.37 -7.39 51.76
C LEU A 252 6.17 -6.12 51.98
N SER A 253 5.52 -5.08 52.50
CA SER A 253 6.16 -4.02 53.28
C SER A 253 5.35 -3.75 54.55
N MET A 254 5.53 -4.61 55.56
CA MET A 254 5.27 -4.25 56.96
C MET A 254 6.60 -4.03 57.66
N ILE A 255 7.01 -2.77 57.78
CA ILE A 255 7.93 -2.21 58.79
C ILE A 255 7.38 -0.78 58.96
N ALA A 256 6.93 -0.28 60.12
CA ALA A 256 7.53 -0.32 61.44
C ALA A 256 6.45 -0.01 62.51
N VAL A 257 6.46 -0.73 63.64
CA VAL A 257 6.23 -0.18 64.99
C VAL A 257 7.00 -1.07 65.95
N LEU A 258 8.13 -0.57 66.46
CA LEU A 258 8.62 -0.65 67.85
C LEU A 258 9.88 0.19 67.97
#